data_AF-A0A357CVI0-F1
#
_entry.id   AF-A0A357CVI0-F1
#
_cell.length_a   1.000
_cell.length_b   1.000
_cell.length_c   1.000
_cell.angle_alpha   90.00
_cell.angle_beta   90.00
_cell.angle_gamma   90.00
#
_symmetry.space_group_name_H-M   'P 1'
#
loop_
_entity.id
_entity.type
_entity.pdbx_description
1 polymer ?
#
loop_
_entity_poly.entity_id
_entity_poly.type
_entity_poly.pdbx_seq_one_letter_code
_entity_poly.pdbx_strand_id
1 'polypeptide(L)'
;MKRIKRVSLLVVLILLVGLLPQVTLKVNAASYSVSTAINGINVVRNTNYMVVYNVRGSNTNTNIYGYEVVVTAGVVTSVGGNNNSIPSDEGSFVVSGHGTSIEWLKKNVLIGMKASYTNKSVTFTYDNDTLLTHLDLKILAMKDAYFNARSTYRIIDYSGLMQRIEAVDDEYELLLTAYNSDKSYDLSKNSAPLFAEITEIKGLCSESSGVEMRGVWIRPTQTTTTAVENYVQQLYDAGINMICIETLYSSTMIMPMPEDSLFEQNPLWKGFDMLQAFIDACHSRDMELHIWMPVYYVGHGLDNTACVGVKKPEWRTVSNTGQYYSPGDESKFVFLSPANPEVKKFLIDTYRYILTKYDIDGFQLDYIRYYSSGEVDFGYDSITTSAFRAKYCVTPSYNKKASYWDDWVAFRAGFVTDMVKSVRNLIDEVNPDVLLSADVSAYYESGYENIYQDSVTWLREGYLDMIHPMAYGIGYTNLMEDFVNIAEDCYVGVGLGAYLDMLSSEDLAEQAEDMARIGASGSVFFEASAFLRKEVGEILNKSLYRNRAIPPTLN
;
A
#
# COMPACT_ATOMS: atom_id res chain seq x y z
N MET A 1 79.11 -3.30 -5.02
CA MET A 1 79.49 -4.27 -3.97
C MET A 1 78.26 -5.05 -3.50
N LYS A 2 78.34 -6.39 -3.60
CA LYS A 2 77.62 -7.50 -2.94
C LYS A 2 76.06 -7.48 -2.90
N ARG A 3 75.34 -8.37 -3.61
CA ARG A 3 75.21 -9.87 -3.58
C ARG A 3 74.27 -10.42 -2.48
N ILE A 4 73.20 -11.12 -2.95
CA ILE A 4 72.75 -12.49 -2.56
C ILE A 4 71.97 -12.59 -1.21
N LYS A 5 70.87 -13.36 -0.99
CA LYS A 5 70.54 -14.77 -1.33
C LYS A 5 69.03 -15.08 -1.14
N ARG A 6 68.50 -15.99 -1.97
CA ARG A 6 67.31 -16.84 -1.73
C ARG A 6 67.53 -17.79 -0.55
N VAL A 7 66.45 -18.23 0.12
CA VAL A 7 66.32 -19.61 0.62
C VAL A 7 64.88 -20.09 0.40
N SER A 8 64.75 -21.17 -0.37
CA SER A 8 63.58 -22.02 -0.54
C SER A 8 63.49 -23.01 0.61
N LEU A 9 62.29 -23.45 0.99
CA LEU A 9 62.13 -24.80 1.56
C LEU A 9 60.83 -25.44 1.05
N LEU A 10 61.03 -26.34 0.10
CA LEU A 10 60.09 -27.36 -0.34
C LEU A 10 60.32 -28.56 0.58
N VAL A 11 59.29 -29.10 1.22
CA VAL A 11 59.29 -30.49 1.73
C VAL A 11 58.06 -31.18 1.18
N VAL A 12 58.32 -32.03 0.19
CA VAL A 12 57.43 -33.09 -0.28
C VAL A 12 57.76 -34.32 0.56
N LEU A 13 56.73 -34.95 1.14
CA LEU A 13 56.79 -36.36 1.53
C LEU A 13 55.49 -37.03 1.05
N ILE A 14 55.65 -38.05 0.20
CA ILE A 14 54.59 -38.89 -0.36
C ILE A 14 54.75 -40.32 0.23
N LEU A 15 53.63 -41.07 0.23
CA LEU A 15 53.40 -42.51 0.49
C LEU A 15 53.04 -42.86 1.95
N LEU A 16 52.01 -43.66 2.29
CA LEU A 16 51.33 -44.74 1.56
C LEU A 16 49.94 -45.06 2.18
N VAL A 17 48.95 -45.24 1.30
CA VAL A 17 47.67 -45.96 1.32
C VAL A 17 47.14 -46.58 2.64
N GLY A 18 45.89 -46.21 2.96
CA GLY A 18 44.93 -47.07 3.67
C GLY A 18 43.53 -46.82 3.13
N LEU A 19 42.97 -47.79 2.40
CA LEU A 19 41.59 -47.79 1.92
C LEU A 19 40.63 -47.65 3.11
N LEU A 20 39.94 -46.52 3.19
CA LEU A 20 38.65 -46.40 3.85
C LEU A 20 37.70 -45.75 2.85
N PRO A 21 36.45 -46.23 2.71
CA PRO A 21 35.50 -45.56 1.85
C PRO A 21 35.40 -44.11 2.32
N GLN A 22 35.64 -43.15 1.42
CA GLN A 22 35.24 -41.78 1.66
C GLN A 22 33.73 -41.80 1.83
N VAL A 23 33.28 -41.83 3.09
CA VAL A 23 31.94 -41.42 3.43
C VAL A 23 31.90 -39.94 3.10
N THR A 24 31.51 -39.61 1.87
CA THR A 24 31.10 -38.27 1.53
C THR A 24 29.80 -38.04 2.28
N LEU A 25 29.90 -37.52 3.51
CA LEU A 25 28.76 -36.92 4.20
C LEU A 25 28.32 -35.75 3.32
N LYS A 26 27.34 -36.00 2.44
CA LYS A 26 26.52 -34.93 1.90
C LYS A 26 25.70 -34.40 3.06
N VAL A 27 26.19 -33.31 3.65
CA VAL A 27 25.43 -32.51 4.61
C VAL A 27 24.23 -31.98 3.85
N ASN A 28 23.06 -32.51 4.16
CA ASN A 28 21.80 -32.10 3.56
C ASN A 28 21.08 -31.13 4.50
N ALA A 29 20.55 -30.04 3.93
CA ALA A 29 19.87 -28.91 4.56
C ALA A 29 20.31 -28.62 6.01
N ALA A 30 21.21 -27.64 6.20
CA ALA A 30 21.62 -27.21 7.53
C ALA A 30 20.39 -26.81 8.34
N SER A 31 19.94 -27.68 9.27
CA SER A 31 19.03 -27.23 10.31
C SER A 31 19.69 -26.07 11.02
N TYR A 32 19.01 -24.94 11.05
CA TYR A 32 19.52 -23.75 11.66
C TYR A 32 18.46 -23.17 12.59
N SER A 33 18.94 -22.54 13.64
CA SER A 33 18.09 -21.76 14.52
C SER A 33 18.57 -20.32 14.50
N VAL A 34 17.62 -19.42 14.41
CA VAL A 34 17.82 -17.99 14.56
C VAL A 34 17.14 -17.55 15.84
N SER A 35 17.87 -16.84 16.68
CA SER A 35 17.37 -16.31 17.94
C SER A 35 17.64 -14.83 18.02
N THR A 36 16.71 -14.10 18.63
CA THR A 36 16.90 -12.69 18.96
C THR A 36 16.34 -12.38 20.33
N ALA A 37 16.86 -11.32 20.95
CA ALA A 37 16.36 -10.84 22.22
C ALA A 37 14.95 -10.26 22.05
N ILE A 38 14.12 -10.40 23.09
CA ILE A 38 12.82 -9.73 23.16
C ILE A 38 12.86 -8.63 24.21
N ASN A 39 12.14 -7.55 23.96
CA ASN A 39 12.01 -6.42 24.86
C ASN A 39 11.01 -6.70 26.00
N GLY A 40 10.12 -7.67 25.82
CA GLY A 40 9.20 -8.12 26.86
C GLY A 40 8.11 -9.06 26.34
N ILE A 41 7.27 -9.50 27.27
CA ILE A 41 6.07 -10.30 27.00
C ILE A 41 4.85 -9.47 27.38
N ASN A 42 3.88 -9.35 26.48
CA ASN A 42 2.64 -8.55 26.65
C ASN A 42 2.90 -7.10 27.08
N VAL A 43 3.91 -6.45 26.50
CA VAL A 43 4.23 -5.03 26.72
C VAL A 43 3.86 -4.19 25.50
N VAL A 44 3.86 -2.87 25.64
CA VAL A 44 3.68 -1.95 24.50
C VAL A 44 4.88 -2.07 23.56
N ARG A 45 4.62 -2.29 22.26
CA ARG A 45 5.63 -2.37 21.21
C ARG A 45 6.07 -0.97 20.77
N ASN A 46 7.20 -0.50 21.31
CA ASN A 46 7.82 0.76 20.91
C ASN A 46 8.70 0.58 19.65
N THR A 47 9.23 1.69 19.13
CA THR A 47 10.16 1.68 17.99
C THR A 47 11.35 0.75 18.26
N ASN A 48 11.67 -0.09 17.27
CA ASN A 48 12.74 -1.09 17.30
C ASN A 48 12.53 -2.24 18.30
N TYR A 49 11.33 -2.41 18.85
CA TYR A 49 11.06 -3.50 19.78
C TYR A 49 10.70 -4.80 19.07
N MET A 50 11.09 -5.90 19.69
CA MET A 50 10.62 -7.26 19.48
C MET A 50 9.83 -7.70 20.72
N VAL A 51 8.53 -7.95 20.58
CA VAL A 51 7.64 -8.29 21.71
C VAL A 51 6.96 -9.62 21.45
N VAL A 52 6.78 -10.44 22.49
CA VAL A 52 5.94 -11.65 22.42
C VAL A 52 4.60 -11.39 23.10
N TYR A 53 3.51 -11.70 22.41
CA TYR A 53 2.16 -11.69 22.97
C TYR A 53 1.64 -13.11 23.11
N ASN A 54 1.26 -13.52 24.32
CA ASN A 54 0.89 -14.91 24.61
C ASN A 54 -0.47 -15.07 25.32
N VAL A 55 -1.28 -14.00 25.35
CA VAL A 55 -2.65 -14.04 25.88
C VAL A 55 -3.56 -14.68 24.83
N ARG A 56 -3.61 -16.00 24.83
CA ARG A 56 -4.38 -16.81 23.87
C ARG A 56 -5.88 -16.45 23.86
N GLY A 57 -6.48 -16.42 22.68
CA GLY A 57 -7.88 -16.04 22.46
C GLY A 57 -8.15 -14.53 22.47
N SER A 58 -7.10 -13.71 22.46
CA SER A 58 -7.19 -12.24 22.36
C SER A 58 -6.39 -11.73 21.16
N ASN A 59 -6.33 -10.41 20.95
CA ASN A 59 -5.48 -9.81 19.92
C ASN A 59 -4.27 -9.11 20.55
N THR A 60 -3.21 -8.89 19.76
CA THR A 60 -2.00 -8.21 20.24
C THR A 60 -2.22 -6.74 20.60
N ASN A 61 -3.27 -6.10 20.07
CA ASN A 61 -3.58 -4.67 20.23
C ASN A 61 -2.45 -3.74 19.76
N THR A 62 -1.67 -4.18 18.77
CA THR A 62 -0.58 -3.40 18.19
C THR A 62 -1.07 -2.46 17.08
N ASN A 63 -0.39 -1.35 16.90
CA ASN A 63 -0.67 -0.40 15.81
C ASN A 63 -0.17 -0.91 14.45
N ILE A 64 -0.51 -0.19 13.37
CA ILE A 64 -0.18 -0.56 11.98
C ILE A 64 1.31 -0.48 11.59
N TYR A 65 2.18 0.06 12.45
CA TYR A 65 3.58 0.37 12.09
C TYR A 65 4.57 -0.79 12.31
N GLY A 66 4.09 -2.02 12.41
CA GLY A 66 4.96 -3.17 12.62
C GLY A 66 4.60 -4.38 11.78
N TYR A 67 5.16 -5.50 12.20
CA TYR A 67 5.08 -6.77 11.51
C TYR A 67 4.98 -7.89 12.53
N GLU A 68 4.02 -8.79 12.38
CA GLU A 68 3.77 -9.85 13.33
C GLU A 68 3.99 -11.23 12.73
N VAL A 69 4.35 -12.19 13.57
CA VAL A 69 4.51 -13.59 13.25
C VAL A 69 3.60 -14.36 14.19
N VAL A 70 2.55 -14.96 13.63
CA VAL A 70 1.59 -15.78 14.38
C VAL A 70 2.14 -17.20 14.49
N VAL A 71 2.26 -17.67 15.72
CA VAL A 71 2.67 -19.03 16.05
C VAL A 71 1.46 -19.76 16.61
N THR A 72 1.04 -20.82 15.92
CA THR A 72 -0.03 -21.73 16.35
C THR A 72 0.59 -23.05 16.79
N ALA A 73 0.35 -23.45 18.03
CA ALA A 73 0.87 -24.69 18.61
C ALA A 73 2.39 -24.90 18.40
N GLY A 74 3.17 -23.82 18.53
CA GLY A 74 4.63 -23.85 18.39
C GLY A 74 5.15 -23.78 16.94
N VAL A 75 4.29 -23.57 15.95
CA VAL A 75 4.66 -23.45 14.53
C VAL A 75 4.25 -22.10 13.97
N VAL A 76 5.12 -21.45 13.21
CA VAL A 76 4.78 -20.21 12.48
C VAL A 76 3.74 -20.53 11.40
N THR A 77 2.53 -19.98 11.53
CA THR A 77 1.43 -20.21 10.58
C THR A 77 1.06 -18.99 9.76
N SER A 78 1.43 -17.80 10.22
CA SER A 78 1.22 -16.56 9.48
C SER A 78 2.34 -15.56 9.79
N VAL A 79 2.67 -14.73 8.82
CA VAL A 79 3.62 -13.63 8.95
C VAL A 79 3.02 -12.38 8.30
N GLY A 80 3.25 -11.21 8.87
CA GLY A 80 2.64 -9.96 8.45
C GLY A 80 1.50 -9.49 9.35
N GLY A 81 0.90 -8.38 8.94
CA GLY A 81 -0.20 -7.75 9.66
C GLY A 81 0.22 -7.09 10.98
N ASN A 82 -0.78 -6.57 11.66
CA ASN A 82 -0.71 -6.02 13.00
C ASN A 82 -2.04 -6.32 13.72
N ASN A 83 -2.05 -6.22 15.04
CA ASN A 83 -3.21 -6.56 15.86
C ASN A 83 -3.76 -7.98 15.61
N ASN A 84 -2.90 -8.94 15.27
CA ASN A 84 -3.35 -10.30 14.95
C ASN A 84 -3.99 -10.97 16.17
N SER A 85 -4.94 -11.86 15.89
CA SER A 85 -5.47 -12.77 16.90
C SER A 85 -4.38 -13.75 17.34
N ILE A 86 -4.32 -14.00 18.65
CA ILE A 86 -3.43 -14.97 19.28
C ILE A 86 -4.22 -16.28 19.40
N PRO A 87 -3.86 -17.34 18.67
CA PRO A 87 -4.64 -18.58 18.64
C PRO A 87 -4.85 -19.18 20.04
N SER A 88 -5.99 -19.85 20.23
CA SER A 88 -6.37 -20.42 21.53
C SER A 88 -5.56 -21.65 21.93
N ASP A 89 -4.95 -22.35 20.97
CA ASP A 89 -4.26 -23.62 21.17
C ASP A 89 -3.04 -23.51 22.08
N GLU A 90 -2.76 -24.58 22.84
CA GLU A 90 -1.59 -24.64 23.70
C GLU A 90 -0.29 -24.47 22.89
N GLY A 91 0.64 -23.66 23.41
CA GLY A 91 1.88 -23.32 22.70
C GLY A 91 1.77 -22.18 21.68
N SER A 92 0.60 -21.59 21.50
CA SER A 92 0.41 -20.45 20.59
C SER A 92 0.81 -19.10 21.19
N PHE A 93 1.38 -18.22 20.35
CA PHE A 93 1.77 -16.85 20.68
C PHE A 93 1.97 -16.03 19.39
N VAL A 94 2.11 -14.72 19.52
CA VAL A 94 2.48 -13.82 18.41
C VAL A 94 3.80 -13.13 18.73
N VAL A 95 4.69 -13.06 17.76
CA VAL A 95 5.95 -12.29 17.85
C VAL A 95 5.78 -11.04 17.02
N SER A 96 5.96 -9.87 17.62
CA SER A 96 5.62 -8.59 17.03
C SER A 96 6.83 -7.66 17.00
N GLY A 97 7.26 -7.28 15.80
CA GLY A 97 8.41 -6.42 15.56
C GLY A 97 8.02 -5.02 15.10
N HIS A 98 8.80 -4.02 15.49
CA HIS A 98 8.74 -2.66 14.96
C HIS A 98 10.14 -2.19 14.53
N GLY A 99 10.24 -1.30 13.53
CA GLY A 99 11.50 -0.72 13.10
C GLY A 99 12.51 -1.80 12.69
N THR A 100 13.74 -1.77 13.23
CA THR A 100 14.77 -2.76 12.89
C THR A 100 14.40 -4.21 13.22
N SER A 101 13.44 -4.45 14.11
CA SER A 101 12.93 -5.80 14.40
C SER A 101 12.07 -6.36 13.27
N ILE A 102 11.43 -5.50 12.45
CA ILE A 102 10.68 -5.92 11.26
C ILE A 102 11.64 -6.58 10.27
N GLU A 103 12.75 -5.89 9.96
CA GLU A 103 13.78 -6.38 9.04
C GLU A 103 14.36 -7.72 9.50
N TRP A 104 14.55 -7.88 10.82
CA TRP A 104 15.01 -9.14 11.37
C TRP A 104 13.98 -10.25 11.16
N LEU A 105 12.69 -10.00 11.43
CA LEU A 105 11.63 -10.99 11.25
C LEU A 105 11.51 -11.40 9.78
N LYS A 106 11.38 -10.43 8.86
CA LYS A 106 11.25 -10.70 7.41
C LYS A 106 12.44 -11.47 6.86
N LYS A 107 13.65 -11.19 7.34
CA LYS A 107 14.87 -11.85 6.88
C LYS A 107 15.04 -13.28 7.42
N ASN A 108 14.58 -13.55 8.64
CA ASN A 108 14.97 -14.75 9.37
C ASN A 108 13.81 -15.73 9.61
N VAL A 109 12.56 -15.29 9.51
CA VAL A 109 11.39 -16.08 9.89
C VAL A 109 10.57 -16.43 8.65
N LEU A 110 10.31 -17.72 8.48
CA LEU A 110 9.52 -18.29 7.41
C LEU A 110 8.32 -19.05 8.01
N ILE A 111 7.23 -19.13 7.24
CA ILE A 111 6.10 -20.00 7.57
C ILE A 111 6.59 -21.44 7.71
N GLY A 112 6.02 -22.17 8.66
CA GLY A 112 6.37 -23.54 9.02
C GLY A 112 7.49 -23.66 10.06
N MET A 113 8.27 -22.61 10.33
CA MET A 113 9.35 -22.69 11.34
C MET A 113 8.79 -23.03 12.71
N LYS A 114 9.45 -23.93 13.42
CA LYS A 114 9.17 -24.16 14.85
C LYS A 114 9.61 -22.93 15.62
N ALA A 115 8.77 -22.46 16.54
CA ALA A 115 9.04 -21.27 17.33
C ALA A 115 8.86 -21.54 18.82
N SER A 116 9.78 -21.01 19.62
CA SER A 116 9.71 -21.04 21.08
C SER A 116 10.27 -19.74 21.64
N TYR A 117 9.90 -19.40 22.87
CA TYR A 117 10.43 -18.22 23.53
C TYR A 117 10.72 -18.47 25.01
N THR A 118 11.57 -17.61 25.55
CA THR A 118 11.81 -17.44 26.99
C THR A 118 11.48 -16.00 27.36
N ASN A 119 11.61 -15.64 28.63
CA ASN A 119 11.45 -14.25 29.06
C ASN A 119 12.50 -13.28 28.47
N LYS A 120 13.53 -13.78 27.76
CA LYS A 120 14.64 -12.97 27.24
C LYS A 120 14.79 -13.03 25.72
N SER A 121 14.29 -14.07 25.07
CA SER A 121 14.53 -14.30 23.65
C SER A 121 13.43 -15.11 23.00
N VAL A 122 13.31 -14.97 21.69
CA VAL A 122 12.53 -15.85 20.82
C VAL A 122 13.48 -16.59 19.88
N THR A 123 13.19 -17.85 19.60
CA THR A 123 13.98 -18.73 18.75
C THR A 123 13.07 -19.35 17.69
N PHE A 124 13.50 -19.27 16.44
CA PHE A 124 12.89 -19.94 15.31
C PHE A 124 13.86 -20.98 14.77
N THR A 125 13.38 -22.20 14.57
CA THR A 125 14.16 -23.32 14.06
C THR A 125 13.62 -23.72 12.71
N TYR A 126 14.52 -23.80 11.74
CA TYR A 126 14.27 -24.37 10.42
C TYR A 126 14.95 -25.72 10.34
N ASP A 127 14.17 -26.74 9.99
CA ASP A 127 14.60 -28.11 9.73
C ASP A 127 13.79 -28.68 8.55
N ASN A 128 14.02 -29.93 8.18
CA ASN A 128 13.26 -30.55 7.10
C ASN A 128 11.78 -30.76 7.49
N ASP A 129 11.46 -30.96 8.77
CA ASP A 129 10.07 -31.08 9.22
C ASP A 129 9.32 -29.74 9.07
N THR A 130 10.00 -28.64 9.35
CA THR A 130 9.54 -27.26 9.08
C THR A 130 9.22 -27.07 7.60
N LEU A 131 10.12 -27.53 6.72
CA LEU A 131 9.94 -27.40 5.27
C LEU A 131 8.72 -28.20 4.78
N LEU A 132 8.53 -29.44 5.27
CA LEU A 132 7.33 -30.23 4.97
C LEU A 132 6.07 -29.52 5.48
N THR A 133 6.10 -29.03 6.72
CA THR A 133 4.97 -28.27 7.30
C THR A 133 4.64 -27.02 6.47
N HIS A 134 5.66 -26.32 5.95
CA HIS A 134 5.45 -25.17 5.08
C HIS A 134 4.80 -25.58 3.75
N LEU A 135 5.23 -26.68 3.13
CA LEU A 135 4.58 -27.22 1.94
C LEU A 135 3.11 -27.57 2.22
N ASP A 136 2.82 -28.29 3.31
CA ASP A 136 1.46 -28.64 3.71
C ASP A 136 0.56 -27.40 3.80
N LEU A 137 1.03 -26.35 4.47
CA LEU A 137 0.30 -25.09 4.61
C LEU A 137 0.07 -24.39 3.27
N LYS A 138 1.06 -24.40 2.37
CA LYS A 138 0.95 -23.81 1.03
C LYS A 138 0.00 -24.60 0.14
N ILE A 139 0.05 -25.93 0.19
CA ILE A 139 -0.89 -26.82 -0.53
C ILE A 139 -2.32 -26.57 -0.03
N LEU A 140 -2.51 -26.49 1.29
CA LEU A 140 -3.82 -26.17 1.87
C LEU A 140 -4.33 -24.80 1.39
N ALA A 141 -3.51 -23.76 1.46
CA ALA A 141 -3.89 -22.42 1.01
C ALA A 141 -4.23 -22.37 -0.50
N MET A 142 -3.50 -23.12 -1.33
CA MET A 142 -3.80 -23.27 -2.76
C MET A 142 -5.15 -23.97 -3.00
N LYS A 143 -5.41 -25.06 -2.28
CA LYS A 143 -6.70 -25.77 -2.35
C LYS A 143 -7.85 -24.90 -1.87
N ASP A 144 -7.66 -24.16 -0.77
CA ASP A 144 -8.65 -23.21 -0.27
C ASP A 144 -8.95 -22.12 -1.29
N ALA A 145 -7.93 -21.58 -1.97
CA ALA A 145 -8.12 -20.61 -3.06
C ALA A 145 -8.94 -21.21 -4.22
N TYR A 146 -8.65 -22.46 -4.62
CA TYR A 146 -9.42 -23.16 -5.65
C TYR A 146 -10.89 -23.39 -5.25
N PHE A 147 -11.13 -23.85 -4.03
CA PHE A 147 -12.49 -24.10 -3.55
C PHE A 147 -13.28 -22.81 -3.33
N ASN A 148 -12.62 -21.73 -2.87
CA ASN A 148 -13.22 -20.40 -2.78
C ASN A 148 -13.59 -19.87 -4.17
N ALA A 149 -12.68 -19.99 -5.15
CA ALA A 149 -12.97 -19.61 -6.52
C ALA A 149 -14.19 -20.35 -7.07
N ARG A 150 -14.33 -21.64 -6.74
CA ARG A 150 -15.48 -22.46 -7.15
C ARG A 150 -16.78 -22.04 -6.45
N SER A 151 -16.76 -21.75 -5.16
CA SER A 151 -17.96 -21.34 -4.42
C SER A 151 -18.44 -19.93 -4.79
N THR A 152 -17.54 -19.10 -5.31
CA THR A 152 -17.81 -17.73 -5.79
C THR A 152 -17.96 -17.63 -7.31
N TYR A 153 -18.02 -18.76 -8.03
CA TYR A 153 -18.28 -18.84 -9.47
C TYR A 153 -17.28 -18.05 -10.36
N ARG A 154 -16.02 -17.96 -9.94
CA ARG A 154 -14.97 -17.26 -10.69
C ARG A 154 -14.71 -17.88 -12.06
N ILE A 155 -14.41 -17.04 -13.05
CA ILE A 155 -14.13 -17.50 -14.41
C ILE A 155 -12.66 -17.93 -14.54
N ILE A 156 -12.38 -19.20 -14.22
CA ILE A 156 -11.04 -19.83 -14.27
C ILE A 156 -11.08 -21.22 -14.94
N ASP A 157 -9.92 -21.76 -15.32
CA ASP A 157 -9.80 -23.14 -15.85
C ASP A 157 -9.83 -24.17 -14.71
N TYR A 158 -11.02 -24.46 -14.19
CA TYR A 158 -11.18 -25.43 -13.10
C TYR A 158 -10.65 -26.82 -13.45
N SER A 159 -10.85 -27.28 -14.68
CA SER A 159 -10.40 -28.61 -15.11
C SER A 159 -8.88 -28.72 -15.15
N GLY A 160 -8.21 -27.76 -15.77
CA GLY A 160 -6.75 -27.74 -15.85
C GLY A 160 -6.11 -27.53 -14.47
N LEU A 161 -6.67 -26.62 -13.65
CA LEU A 161 -6.17 -26.38 -12.30
C LEU A 161 -6.36 -27.61 -11.39
N MET A 162 -7.48 -28.31 -11.48
CA MET A 162 -7.68 -29.54 -10.69
C MET A 162 -6.66 -30.61 -11.03
N GLN A 163 -6.34 -30.81 -12.32
CA GLN A 163 -5.30 -31.75 -12.74
C GLN A 163 -3.92 -31.37 -12.20
N ARG A 164 -3.59 -30.08 -12.20
CA ARG A 164 -2.34 -29.57 -11.61
C ARG A 164 -2.31 -29.75 -10.09
N ILE A 165 -3.43 -29.53 -9.40
CA ILE A 165 -3.57 -29.76 -7.95
C ILE A 165 -3.36 -31.24 -7.61
N GLU A 166 -3.94 -32.15 -8.38
CA GLU A 166 -3.73 -33.60 -8.21
C GLU A 166 -2.26 -33.98 -8.43
N ALA A 167 -1.59 -33.40 -9.43
CA ALA A 167 -0.16 -33.62 -9.65
C ALA A 167 0.71 -33.08 -8.50
N VAL A 168 0.35 -31.94 -7.90
CA VAL A 168 1.02 -31.41 -6.70
C VAL A 168 0.90 -32.38 -5.52
N ASP A 169 -0.28 -32.97 -5.31
CA ASP A 169 -0.48 -33.97 -4.25
C ASP A 169 0.39 -35.22 -4.48
N ASP A 170 0.41 -35.75 -5.71
CA ASP A 170 1.24 -36.90 -6.08
C ASP A 170 2.74 -36.63 -5.91
N GLU A 171 3.22 -35.45 -6.36
CA GLU A 171 4.61 -35.04 -6.21
C GLU A 171 5.00 -34.84 -4.74
N TYR A 172 4.10 -34.29 -3.92
CA TYR A 172 4.31 -34.13 -2.50
C TYR A 172 4.47 -35.48 -1.79
N GLU A 173 3.62 -36.47 -2.09
CA GLU A 173 3.72 -37.82 -1.52
C GLU A 173 5.01 -38.55 -1.95
N LEU A 174 5.45 -38.37 -3.19
CA LEU A 174 6.74 -38.88 -3.67
C LEU A 174 7.91 -38.26 -2.90
N LEU A 175 7.87 -36.95 -2.70
CA LEU A 175 8.87 -36.18 -1.95
C LEU A 175 8.91 -36.60 -0.48
N LEU A 176 7.75 -36.77 0.15
CA LEU A 176 7.61 -37.27 1.51
C LEU A 176 8.15 -38.70 1.65
N THR A 177 7.82 -39.58 0.69
CA THR A 177 8.31 -40.97 0.66
C THR A 177 9.82 -41.04 0.50
N ALA A 178 10.40 -40.24 -0.40
CA ALA A 178 11.84 -40.17 -0.62
C ALA A 178 12.57 -39.71 0.66
N TYR A 179 12.08 -38.66 1.31
CA TYR A 179 12.66 -38.16 2.55
C TYR A 179 12.49 -39.10 3.75
N ASN A 180 11.36 -39.82 3.83
CA ASN A 180 11.15 -40.81 4.88
C ASN A 180 12.01 -42.07 4.69
N SER A 181 12.30 -42.43 3.45
CA SER A 181 13.17 -43.57 3.12
C SER A 181 14.65 -43.23 3.30
N ASP A 182 15.05 -41.99 3.01
CA ASP A 182 16.41 -41.50 3.18
C ASP A 182 16.41 -40.08 3.76
N LYS A 183 16.77 -39.96 5.05
CA LYS A 183 16.86 -38.66 5.73
C LYS A 183 18.01 -37.79 5.22
N SER A 184 18.87 -38.33 4.35
CA SER A 184 19.85 -37.58 3.56
C SER A 184 19.33 -37.18 2.19
N TYR A 185 18.02 -37.22 1.94
CA TYR A 185 17.41 -36.62 0.75
C TYR A 185 17.42 -35.09 0.83
N ASP A 186 17.75 -34.41 -0.27
CA ASP A 186 17.84 -32.94 -0.33
C ASP A 186 16.47 -32.32 -0.48
N LEU A 187 15.73 -32.27 0.62
CA LEU A 187 14.34 -31.85 0.61
C LEU A 187 14.17 -30.42 0.06
N SER A 188 15.04 -29.50 0.47
CA SER A 188 15.02 -28.10 0.05
C SER A 188 15.15 -27.95 -1.47
N LYS A 189 16.14 -28.63 -2.06
CA LYS A 189 16.33 -28.55 -3.51
C LYS A 189 15.18 -29.19 -4.28
N ASN A 190 14.68 -30.33 -3.80
CA ASN A 190 13.67 -31.10 -4.53
C ASN A 190 12.24 -30.57 -4.34
N SER A 191 11.96 -29.81 -3.27
CA SER A 191 10.65 -29.17 -3.08
C SER A 191 10.51 -27.82 -3.80
N ALA A 192 11.61 -27.21 -4.26
CA ALA A 192 11.57 -25.90 -4.91
C ALA A 192 10.64 -25.82 -6.13
N PRO A 193 10.60 -26.81 -7.05
CA PRO A 193 9.62 -26.83 -8.15
C PRO A 193 8.18 -26.87 -7.65
N LEU A 194 7.91 -27.65 -6.59
CA LEU A 194 6.59 -27.79 -5.99
C LEU A 194 6.11 -26.46 -5.38
N PHE A 195 6.97 -25.71 -4.69
CA PHE A 195 6.64 -24.37 -4.20
C PHE A 195 6.25 -23.40 -5.32
N ALA A 196 6.98 -23.44 -6.45
CA ALA A 196 6.70 -22.58 -7.59
C ALA A 196 5.33 -22.93 -8.21
N GLU A 197 5.07 -24.23 -8.41
CA GLU A 197 3.81 -24.74 -8.93
C GLU A 197 2.62 -24.38 -8.04
N ILE A 198 2.74 -24.60 -6.72
CA ILE A 198 1.70 -24.24 -5.75
C ILE A 198 1.37 -22.73 -5.82
N THR A 199 2.41 -21.89 -5.91
CA THR A 199 2.26 -20.44 -5.99
C THR A 199 1.56 -20.02 -7.28
N GLU A 200 1.95 -20.62 -8.41
CA GLU A 200 1.33 -20.34 -9.71
C GLU A 200 -0.14 -20.78 -9.73
N ILE A 201 -0.46 -22.00 -9.29
CA ILE A 201 -1.84 -22.48 -9.19
C ILE A 201 -2.68 -21.56 -8.31
N LYS A 202 -2.17 -21.16 -7.13
CA LYS A 202 -2.88 -20.23 -6.23
C LYS A 202 -3.21 -18.92 -6.96
N GLY A 203 -2.25 -18.33 -7.67
CA GLY A 203 -2.47 -17.10 -8.44
C GLY A 203 -3.49 -17.27 -9.57
N LEU A 204 -3.52 -18.43 -10.23
CA LEU A 204 -4.50 -18.75 -11.27
C LEU A 204 -5.91 -19.01 -10.74
N CYS A 205 -6.08 -19.20 -9.43
CA CYS A 205 -7.40 -19.23 -8.78
C CYS A 205 -8.03 -17.84 -8.62
N SER A 206 -7.29 -16.76 -8.87
CA SER A 206 -7.84 -15.41 -8.98
C SER A 206 -8.46 -15.22 -10.37
N GLU A 207 -9.64 -14.62 -10.44
CA GLU A 207 -10.24 -14.26 -11.74
C GLU A 207 -9.48 -13.09 -12.35
N SER A 208 -9.03 -13.22 -13.59
CA SER A 208 -8.51 -12.07 -14.35
C SER A 208 -9.65 -11.51 -15.16
N SER A 209 -10.34 -10.53 -14.57
CA SER A 209 -11.49 -9.88 -15.17
C SER A 209 -11.09 -9.13 -16.45
N GLY A 210 -11.99 -9.09 -17.43
CA GLY A 210 -11.85 -8.21 -18.59
C GLY A 210 -12.12 -6.74 -18.27
N VAL A 211 -12.70 -6.47 -17.09
CA VAL A 211 -13.04 -5.14 -16.58
C VAL A 211 -12.56 -5.03 -15.13
N GLU A 212 -11.56 -4.19 -14.89
CA GLU A 212 -10.93 -4.05 -13.57
C GLU A 212 -10.12 -2.75 -13.52
N MET A 213 -10.16 -2.05 -12.39
CA MET A 213 -9.30 -0.89 -12.16
C MET A 213 -7.87 -1.34 -11.80
N ARG A 214 -6.90 -1.01 -12.65
CA ARG A 214 -5.48 -1.32 -12.45
C ARG A 214 -4.69 -0.03 -12.50
N GLY A 215 -4.69 0.65 -11.36
CA GLY A 215 -4.24 2.03 -11.25
C GLY A 215 -2.83 2.17 -10.70
N VAL A 216 -2.18 3.29 -11.02
CA VAL A 216 -1.01 3.78 -10.29
C VAL A 216 -1.08 5.28 -10.07
N TRP A 217 -0.57 5.75 -8.94
CA TRP A 217 -0.28 7.17 -8.75
C TRP A 217 1.12 7.51 -9.24
N ILE A 218 1.23 8.65 -9.91
CA ILE A 218 2.49 9.13 -10.49
C ILE A 218 2.80 10.53 -10.00
N ARG A 219 4.03 10.70 -9.52
CA ARG A 219 4.68 12.01 -9.48
C ARG A 219 5.46 12.23 -10.76
N PRO A 220 5.08 13.18 -11.62
CA PRO A 220 5.65 13.19 -12.94
C PRO A 220 7.01 13.90 -12.93
N THR A 221 8.02 13.24 -13.51
CA THR A 221 9.42 13.72 -13.52
C THR A 221 10.00 13.80 -14.93
N GLN A 222 9.24 13.36 -15.92
CA GLN A 222 9.60 13.40 -17.33
C GLN A 222 9.70 14.85 -17.81
N THR A 223 10.35 15.07 -18.95
CA THR A 223 10.56 16.43 -19.50
C THR A 223 10.32 16.51 -21.01
N THR A 224 9.94 15.41 -21.64
CA THR A 224 9.68 15.31 -23.09
C THR A 224 8.57 14.30 -23.36
N THR A 225 7.86 14.44 -24.49
CA THR A 225 6.83 13.49 -24.93
C THR A 225 7.38 12.07 -25.03
N THR A 226 8.57 11.87 -25.61
CA THR A 226 9.18 10.53 -25.72
C THR A 226 9.45 9.90 -24.34
N ALA A 227 9.86 10.69 -23.35
CA ALA A 227 10.05 10.18 -21.99
C ALA A 227 8.72 9.79 -21.33
N VAL A 228 7.65 10.56 -21.57
CA VAL A 228 6.29 10.22 -21.12
C VAL A 228 5.81 8.93 -21.78
N GLU A 229 5.87 8.85 -23.11
CA GLU A 229 5.51 7.66 -23.89
C GLU A 229 6.20 6.38 -23.39
N ASN A 230 7.51 6.44 -23.18
CA ASN A 230 8.27 5.29 -22.69
C ASN A 230 7.88 4.90 -21.26
N TYR A 231 7.45 5.86 -20.44
CA TYR A 231 7.05 5.59 -19.06
C TYR A 231 5.64 4.98 -18.99
N VAL A 232 4.69 5.53 -19.77
CA VAL A 232 3.35 4.96 -19.92
C VAL A 232 3.42 3.57 -20.54
N GLN A 233 4.30 3.32 -21.52
CA GLN A 233 4.50 2.00 -22.10
C GLN A 233 4.94 0.96 -21.06
N GLN A 234 5.88 1.30 -20.17
CA GLN A 234 6.32 0.39 -19.11
C GLN A 234 5.17 0.01 -18.16
N LEU A 235 4.31 0.98 -17.83
CA LEU A 235 3.14 0.72 -16.99
C LEU A 235 2.09 -0.12 -17.71
N TYR A 236 1.83 0.18 -18.99
CA TYR A 236 0.95 -0.60 -19.85
C TYR A 236 1.38 -2.07 -19.93
N ASP A 237 2.68 -2.32 -20.19
CA ASP A 237 3.26 -3.66 -20.26
C ASP A 237 3.18 -4.39 -18.90
N ALA A 238 3.22 -3.65 -17.80
CA ALA A 238 3.05 -4.15 -16.44
C ALA A 238 1.57 -4.36 -16.02
N GLY A 239 0.63 -4.22 -16.96
CA GLY A 239 -0.80 -4.53 -16.75
C GLY A 239 -1.66 -3.35 -16.28
N ILE A 240 -1.09 -2.14 -16.14
CA ILE A 240 -1.79 -0.93 -15.70
C ILE A 240 -2.69 -0.39 -16.81
N ASN A 241 -3.90 0.06 -16.45
CA ASN A 241 -4.89 0.65 -17.34
C ASN A 241 -5.42 2.02 -16.89
N MET A 242 -5.02 2.50 -15.72
CA MET A 242 -5.41 3.81 -15.19
C MET A 242 -4.19 4.50 -14.56
N ILE A 243 -3.97 5.78 -14.87
CA ILE A 243 -2.91 6.59 -14.28
C ILE A 243 -3.52 7.79 -13.55
N CYS A 244 -3.19 7.95 -12.27
CA CYS A 244 -3.53 9.11 -11.47
C CYS A 244 -2.30 10.03 -11.33
N ILE A 245 -2.25 11.13 -12.08
CA ILE A 245 -1.06 12.00 -12.20
C ILE A 245 -1.10 13.24 -11.29
N GLU A 246 -0.09 13.41 -10.41
CA GLU A 246 -0.01 14.57 -9.52
C GLU A 246 0.04 15.86 -10.33
N THR A 247 -1.01 16.66 -10.24
CA THR A 247 -1.20 17.82 -11.13
C THR A 247 -0.71 19.12 -10.50
N LEU A 248 -0.75 19.22 -9.16
CA LEU A 248 -0.06 20.26 -8.39
C LEU A 248 1.22 19.67 -7.79
N TYR A 249 2.34 19.85 -8.50
CA TYR A 249 3.64 19.31 -8.12
C TYR A 249 4.56 20.44 -7.62
N SER A 250 5.05 20.31 -6.37
CA SER A 250 5.95 21.30 -5.75
C SER A 250 5.42 22.75 -5.78
N SER A 251 4.14 22.93 -5.43
CA SER A 251 3.41 24.22 -5.47
C SER A 251 3.15 24.81 -6.86
N THR A 252 3.40 24.06 -7.92
CA THR A 252 3.26 24.52 -9.30
C THR A 252 2.53 23.48 -10.14
N MET A 253 1.96 23.90 -11.25
CA MET A 253 1.14 23.03 -12.09
C MET A 253 2.00 22.32 -13.13
N ILE A 254 1.59 21.11 -13.52
CA ILE A 254 2.28 20.36 -14.58
C ILE A 254 1.98 20.86 -15.99
N MET A 255 1.02 21.76 -16.11
CA MET A 255 0.53 22.33 -17.36
C MET A 255 0.56 23.86 -17.35
N PRO A 256 0.52 24.51 -18.53
CA PRO A 256 0.39 25.97 -18.62
C PRO A 256 -0.89 26.48 -17.98
N MET A 257 -0.76 27.55 -17.17
CA MET A 257 -1.86 28.20 -16.47
C MET A 257 -2.21 29.56 -17.11
N PRO A 258 -3.46 30.04 -16.96
CA PRO A 258 -3.84 31.40 -17.33
C PRO A 258 -2.96 32.45 -16.64
N GLU A 259 -2.73 33.60 -17.29
CA GLU A 259 -1.84 34.66 -16.79
C GLU A 259 -2.31 35.26 -15.45
N ASP A 260 -3.61 35.26 -15.20
CA ASP A 260 -4.24 35.78 -13.98
C ASP A 260 -4.37 34.74 -12.85
N SER A 261 -3.94 33.49 -13.08
CA SER A 261 -3.94 32.43 -12.07
C SER A 261 -2.88 32.68 -10.99
N LEU A 262 -3.20 32.34 -9.73
CA LEU A 262 -2.19 32.30 -8.66
C LEU A 262 -1.26 31.08 -8.77
N PHE A 263 -1.73 30.02 -9.44
CA PHE A 263 -0.89 28.91 -9.83
C PHE A 263 -0.13 29.23 -11.11
N GLU A 264 1.13 28.82 -11.15
CA GLU A 264 2.02 28.92 -12.31
C GLU A 264 2.49 27.53 -12.72
N GLN A 265 2.86 27.38 -14.00
CA GLN A 265 3.48 26.14 -14.46
C GLN A 265 4.86 25.96 -13.79
N ASN A 266 5.21 24.72 -13.45
CA ASN A 266 6.53 24.44 -12.91
C ASN A 266 7.63 24.83 -13.93
N PRO A 267 8.64 25.62 -13.53
CA PRO A 267 9.71 26.05 -14.42
C PRO A 267 10.58 24.91 -14.95
N LEU A 268 10.53 23.72 -14.33
CA LEU A 268 11.17 22.50 -14.81
C LEU A 268 10.80 22.19 -16.26
N TRP A 269 9.52 22.40 -16.62
CA TRP A 269 8.98 22.00 -17.91
C TRP A 269 9.07 23.07 -18.99
N LYS A 270 9.42 24.31 -18.66
CA LYS A 270 9.71 25.39 -19.63
C LYS A 270 8.66 25.53 -20.75
N GLY A 271 7.37 25.44 -20.41
CA GLY A 271 6.28 25.50 -21.38
C GLY A 271 5.83 24.14 -21.94
N PHE A 272 6.55 23.04 -21.67
CA PHE A 272 6.11 21.69 -22.04
C PHE A 272 4.85 21.32 -21.26
N ASP A 273 3.75 21.08 -21.96
CA ASP A 273 2.48 20.68 -21.36
C ASP A 273 2.54 19.19 -21.01
N MET A 274 2.92 18.91 -19.76
CA MET A 274 3.08 17.55 -19.29
C MET A 274 1.75 16.82 -19.15
N LEU A 275 0.69 17.52 -18.73
CA LEU A 275 -0.63 16.90 -18.63
C LEU A 275 -1.10 16.41 -20.00
N GLN A 276 -1.00 17.26 -21.03
CA GLN A 276 -1.38 16.86 -22.39
C GLN A 276 -0.56 15.66 -22.89
N ALA A 277 0.75 15.63 -22.64
CA ALA A 277 1.58 14.52 -23.07
C ALA A 277 1.20 13.18 -22.40
N PHE A 278 0.73 13.20 -21.15
CA PHE A 278 0.24 12.00 -20.48
C PHE A 278 -1.15 11.59 -20.98
N ILE A 279 -2.05 12.54 -21.27
CA ILE A 279 -3.35 12.27 -21.90
C ILE A 279 -3.15 11.52 -23.21
N ASP A 280 -2.37 12.11 -24.12
CA ASP A 280 -2.11 11.55 -25.45
C ASP A 280 -1.54 10.12 -25.36
N ALA A 281 -0.58 9.89 -24.46
CA ALA A 281 0.07 8.60 -24.27
C ALA A 281 -0.85 7.53 -23.65
N CYS A 282 -1.76 7.91 -22.76
CA CYS A 282 -2.72 6.99 -22.15
C CYS A 282 -3.82 6.61 -23.15
N HIS A 283 -4.43 7.60 -23.80
CA HIS A 283 -5.52 7.39 -24.75
C HIS A 283 -5.09 6.59 -25.97
N SER A 284 -3.83 6.71 -26.43
CA SER A 284 -3.32 5.87 -27.53
C SER A 284 -3.20 4.37 -27.19
N ARG A 285 -3.49 3.98 -25.94
CA ARG A 285 -3.35 2.62 -25.39
C ARG A 285 -4.61 2.16 -24.64
N ASP A 286 -5.74 2.85 -24.83
CA ASP A 286 -6.98 2.59 -24.11
C ASP A 286 -6.77 2.58 -22.57
N MET A 287 -5.93 3.50 -22.10
CA MET A 287 -5.72 3.75 -20.67
C MET A 287 -6.40 5.06 -20.28
N GLU A 288 -6.97 5.09 -19.08
CA GLU A 288 -7.52 6.30 -18.51
C GLU A 288 -6.43 7.14 -17.83
N LEU A 289 -6.54 8.46 -17.97
CA LEU A 289 -5.78 9.45 -17.23
C LEU A 289 -6.70 10.22 -16.29
N HIS A 290 -6.45 10.07 -14.99
CA HIS A 290 -7.11 10.82 -13.94
C HIS A 290 -6.14 11.86 -13.40
N ILE A 291 -6.57 13.11 -13.27
CA ILE A 291 -5.75 14.10 -12.56
C ILE A 291 -5.80 13.80 -11.06
N TRP A 292 -4.64 13.66 -10.44
CA TRP A 292 -4.52 13.61 -8.99
C TRP A 292 -4.26 15.03 -8.48
N MET A 293 -5.30 15.65 -7.93
CA MET A 293 -5.34 17.07 -7.60
C MET A 293 -5.36 17.31 -6.08
N PRO A 294 -4.25 17.78 -5.50
CA PRO A 294 -4.28 18.36 -4.16
C PRO A 294 -5.23 19.56 -4.07
N VAL A 295 -6.17 19.50 -3.13
CA VAL A 295 -7.22 20.53 -2.99
C VAL A 295 -6.77 21.66 -2.09
N TYR A 296 -6.54 21.36 -0.80
CA TYR A 296 -6.17 22.40 0.18
C TYR A 296 -4.67 22.46 0.44
N TYR A 297 -3.95 21.36 0.22
CA TYR A 297 -2.49 21.35 0.26
C TYR A 297 -1.93 22.09 -0.95
N VAL A 298 -1.06 23.08 -0.72
CA VAL A 298 -0.46 23.91 -1.79
C VAL A 298 1.06 23.94 -1.77
N GLY A 299 1.68 23.05 -0.98
CA GLY A 299 3.12 22.78 -1.03
C GLY A 299 3.87 22.87 0.29
N HIS A 300 5.20 22.98 0.18
CA HIS A 300 6.15 22.84 1.26
C HIS A 300 6.75 24.19 1.70
N GLY A 301 6.75 24.45 3.00
CA GLY A 301 7.43 25.60 3.60
C GLY A 301 6.90 26.96 3.13
N LEU A 302 7.54 28.02 3.63
CA LEU A 302 7.24 29.40 3.21
C LEU A 302 8.28 30.00 2.27
N ASP A 303 9.37 29.27 2.00
CA ASP A 303 10.47 29.79 1.17
C ASP A 303 10.17 29.61 -0.34
N ASN A 304 9.18 28.78 -0.69
CA ASN A 304 8.73 28.61 -2.06
C ASN A 304 7.73 29.71 -2.46
N THR A 305 8.20 30.71 -3.20
CA THR A 305 7.39 31.86 -3.63
C THR A 305 6.26 31.49 -4.60
N ALA A 306 6.31 30.31 -5.24
CA ALA A 306 5.23 29.81 -6.07
C ALA A 306 4.00 29.36 -5.25
N CYS A 307 4.20 28.98 -3.98
CA CYS A 307 3.15 28.52 -3.08
C CYS A 307 2.05 29.58 -2.90
N VAL A 308 0.80 29.19 -3.19
CA VAL A 308 -0.36 30.08 -3.05
C VAL A 308 -0.50 30.57 -1.60
N GLY A 309 -0.18 29.73 -0.61
CA GLY A 309 -0.20 30.13 0.81
C GLY A 309 0.85 31.19 1.18
N VAL A 310 1.90 31.36 0.37
CA VAL A 310 2.89 32.45 0.50
C VAL A 310 2.40 33.71 -0.21
N LYS A 311 1.81 33.57 -1.40
CA LYS A 311 1.20 34.68 -2.17
C LYS A 311 -0.02 35.28 -1.46
N LYS A 312 -0.78 34.45 -0.74
CA LYS A 312 -2.01 34.78 0.00
C LYS A 312 -1.95 34.28 1.45
N PRO A 313 -1.16 34.92 2.33
CA PRO A 313 -1.01 34.51 3.73
C PRO A 313 -2.33 34.44 4.51
N GLU A 314 -3.30 35.29 4.15
CA GLU A 314 -4.64 35.39 4.72
C GLU A 314 -5.58 34.23 4.34
N TRP A 315 -5.19 33.42 3.34
CA TRP A 315 -5.96 32.24 2.92
C TRP A 315 -5.58 30.96 3.66
N ARG A 316 -4.50 30.97 4.45
CA ARG A 316 -4.00 29.78 5.14
C ARG A 316 -4.93 29.37 6.29
N THR A 317 -5.08 28.06 6.49
CA THR A 317 -5.63 27.54 7.74
C THR A 317 -4.59 27.63 8.86
N VAL A 318 -5.08 27.72 10.10
CA VAL A 318 -4.25 27.88 11.30
C VAL A 318 -4.61 26.77 12.30
N SER A 319 -3.62 26.26 13.00
CA SER A 319 -3.79 25.26 14.04
C SER A 319 -4.29 25.88 15.36
N ASN A 320 -4.79 25.03 16.25
CA ASN A 320 -5.09 25.35 17.64
C ASN A 320 -3.90 25.92 18.43
N THR A 321 -2.67 25.70 17.95
CA THR A 321 -1.42 26.22 18.53
C THR A 321 -0.87 27.45 17.81
N GLY A 322 -1.58 27.97 16.79
CA GLY A 322 -1.19 29.15 16.02
C GLY A 322 -0.19 28.87 14.88
N GLN A 323 0.09 27.60 14.57
CA GLN A 323 0.92 27.21 13.43
C GLN A 323 0.11 27.25 12.13
N TYR A 324 0.76 27.56 11.01
CA TYR A 324 0.14 27.61 9.67
C TYR A 324 0.78 26.61 8.70
N TYR A 325 1.55 25.65 9.24
CA TYR A 325 2.11 24.52 8.52
C TYR A 325 2.13 23.29 9.43
N SER A 326 2.21 22.11 8.82
CA SER A 326 2.35 20.82 9.51
C SER A 326 3.56 20.81 10.46
N PRO A 327 3.36 20.71 11.80
CA PRO A 327 4.47 20.67 12.75
C PRO A 327 5.11 19.27 12.81
N GLY A 328 6.44 19.23 12.95
CA GLY A 328 7.22 17.99 13.04
C GLY A 328 7.59 17.38 11.68
N ASP A 329 7.08 17.96 10.59
CA ASP A 329 7.45 17.63 9.21
C ASP A 329 8.53 18.60 8.74
N GLU A 330 9.70 18.07 8.34
CA GLU A 330 10.80 18.89 7.79
C GLU A 330 10.35 19.68 6.54
N SER A 331 9.34 19.18 5.83
CA SER A 331 8.82 19.75 4.60
C SER A 331 7.70 20.79 4.83
N LYS A 332 7.21 20.94 6.07
CA LYS A 332 6.30 22.03 6.49
C LYS A 332 5.12 22.27 5.54
N PHE A 333 4.26 21.27 5.36
CA PHE A 333 3.11 21.38 4.45
C PHE A 333 2.21 22.58 4.79
N VAL A 334 1.82 23.34 3.76
CA VAL A 334 0.94 24.51 3.87
C VAL A 334 -0.43 24.17 3.30
N PHE A 335 -1.47 24.47 4.08
CA PHE A 335 -2.86 24.26 3.69
C PHE A 335 -3.63 25.58 3.62
N LEU A 336 -4.48 25.73 2.61
CA LEU A 336 -5.48 26.78 2.53
C LEU A 336 -6.68 26.45 3.44
N SER A 337 -7.43 27.46 3.88
CA SER A 337 -8.59 27.28 4.73
C SER A 337 -9.81 26.84 3.93
N PRO A 338 -10.39 25.66 4.20
CA PRO A 338 -11.63 25.19 3.57
C PRO A 338 -12.84 26.12 3.80
N ALA A 339 -12.84 26.91 4.89
CA ALA A 339 -13.92 27.84 5.20
C ALA A 339 -13.83 29.18 4.44
N ASN A 340 -12.74 29.42 3.71
CA ASN A 340 -12.53 30.69 3.02
C ASN A 340 -13.22 30.69 1.63
N PRO A 341 -14.22 31.56 1.39
CA PRO A 341 -14.93 31.59 0.12
C PRO A 341 -14.07 32.02 -1.07
N GLU A 342 -13.02 32.82 -0.85
CA GLU A 342 -12.09 33.21 -1.92
C GLU A 342 -11.23 32.02 -2.36
N VAL A 343 -10.82 31.16 -1.42
CA VAL A 343 -10.12 29.90 -1.71
C VAL A 343 -11.01 28.98 -2.55
N LYS A 344 -12.25 28.76 -2.11
CA LYS A 344 -13.22 27.94 -2.84
C LYS A 344 -13.41 28.45 -4.27
N LYS A 345 -13.61 29.76 -4.43
CA LYS A 345 -13.78 30.37 -5.77
C LYS A 345 -12.54 30.13 -6.64
N PHE A 346 -11.35 30.41 -6.13
CA PHE A 346 -10.09 30.24 -6.86
C PHE A 346 -9.87 28.79 -7.33
N LEU A 347 -10.10 27.82 -6.46
CA LEU A 347 -9.97 26.40 -6.81
C LEU A 347 -11.01 25.99 -7.85
N ILE A 348 -12.28 26.39 -7.70
CA ILE A 348 -13.34 26.08 -8.68
C ILE A 348 -13.04 26.71 -10.05
N ASP A 349 -12.55 27.96 -10.10
CA ASP A 349 -12.14 28.59 -11.36
C ASP A 349 -10.97 27.82 -12.01
N THR A 350 -10.01 27.37 -11.21
CA THR A 350 -8.87 26.55 -11.66
C THR A 350 -9.35 25.22 -12.24
N TYR A 351 -10.25 24.53 -11.54
CA TYR A 351 -10.76 23.23 -11.96
C TYR A 351 -11.61 23.33 -13.20
N ARG A 352 -12.39 24.41 -13.34
CA ARG A 352 -13.15 24.73 -14.55
C ARG A 352 -12.23 24.88 -15.75
N TYR A 353 -11.11 25.60 -15.59
CA TYR A 353 -10.12 25.73 -16.66
C TYR A 353 -9.59 24.37 -17.10
N ILE A 354 -9.25 23.48 -16.15
CA ILE A 354 -8.75 22.14 -16.46
C ILE A 354 -9.81 21.33 -17.22
N LEU A 355 -11.02 21.23 -16.67
CA LEU A 355 -12.14 20.48 -17.25
C LEU A 355 -12.56 21.00 -18.63
N THR A 356 -12.36 22.28 -18.91
CA THR A 356 -12.68 22.88 -20.22
C THR A 356 -11.58 22.64 -21.25
N LYS A 357 -10.32 22.52 -20.81
CA LYS A 357 -9.15 22.53 -21.69
C LYS A 357 -8.59 21.15 -22.00
N TYR A 358 -8.70 20.21 -21.06
CA TYR A 358 -8.05 18.91 -21.14
C TYR A 358 -9.08 17.79 -21.19
N ASP A 359 -8.84 16.84 -22.08
CA ASP A 359 -9.64 15.62 -22.24
C ASP A 359 -9.15 14.57 -21.23
N ILE A 360 -9.51 14.78 -19.97
CA ILE A 360 -9.18 13.88 -18.86
C ILE A 360 -10.34 12.90 -18.65
N ASP A 361 -10.04 11.70 -18.15
CA ASP A 361 -11.08 10.69 -17.88
C ASP A 361 -11.59 10.80 -16.43
N GLY A 362 -10.74 11.26 -15.51
CA GLY A 362 -11.08 11.41 -14.10
C GLY A 362 -10.49 12.64 -13.43
N PHE A 363 -11.21 13.16 -12.45
CA PHE A 363 -10.79 14.22 -11.54
C PHE A 363 -10.72 13.65 -10.13
N GLN A 364 -9.51 13.36 -9.66
CA GLN A 364 -9.29 12.81 -8.33
C GLN A 364 -8.90 13.90 -7.32
N LEU A 365 -9.63 13.95 -6.21
CA LEU A 365 -9.40 14.87 -5.09
C LEU A 365 -8.44 14.25 -4.05
N ASP A 366 -7.25 14.81 -3.89
CA ASP A 366 -6.35 14.51 -2.77
C ASP A 366 -6.21 15.73 -1.85
N TYR A 367 -5.80 15.50 -0.61
CA TYR A 367 -5.71 16.51 0.42
C TYR A 367 -7.01 17.33 0.56
N ILE A 368 -8.15 16.71 0.22
CA ILE A 368 -9.52 17.19 0.46
C ILE A 368 -9.86 16.97 1.94
N ARG A 369 -9.13 17.68 2.80
CA ARG A 369 -9.13 17.52 4.25
C ARG A 369 -8.46 18.70 4.93
N TYR A 370 -8.63 18.81 6.24
CA TYR A 370 -7.70 19.58 7.06
C TYR A 370 -6.48 18.72 7.43
N TYR A 371 -5.40 19.37 7.84
CA TYR A 371 -4.27 18.69 8.46
C TYR A 371 -4.54 18.44 9.96
N SER A 372 -4.11 17.28 10.46
CA SER A 372 -4.11 16.97 11.89
C SER A 372 -2.99 15.99 12.22
N SER A 373 -2.34 16.20 13.37
CA SER A 373 -1.30 15.28 13.87
C SER A 373 -1.17 15.40 15.38
N GLY A 374 -1.40 14.29 16.09
CA GLY A 374 -1.42 14.28 17.56
C GLY A 374 -2.43 15.28 18.12
N GLU A 375 -1.96 16.22 18.94
CA GLU A 375 -2.78 17.28 19.54
C GLU A 375 -2.81 18.58 18.70
N VAL A 376 -2.21 18.57 17.50
CA VAL A 376 -2.25 19.70 16.59
C VAL A 376 -3.41 19.51 15.62
N ASP A 377 -4.37 20.43 15.70
CA ASP A 377 -5.63 20.40 14.98
C ASP A 377 -5.83 21.70 14.21
N PHE A 378 -6.27 21.65 12.96
CA PHE A 378 -6.42 22.82 12.08
C PHE A 378 -7.87 23.30 11.92
N GLY A 379 -8.03 24.52 11.42
CA GLY A 379 -9.32 25.20 11.29
C GLY A 379 -9.59 26.24 12.38
N TYR A 380 -8.54 26.74 13.04
CA TYR A 380 -8.61 27.80 14.05
C TYR A 380 -8.27 29.19 13.49
N ASP A 381 -8.26 29.33 12.16
CA ASP A 381 -8.15 30.64 11.52
C ASP A 381 -9.38 31.52 11.84
N SER A 382 -9.23 32.83 11.66
CA SER A 382 -10.26 33.79 12.05
C SER A 382 -11.56 33.64 11.26
N ILE A 383 -11.49 33.17 10.01
CA ILE A 383 -12.69 32.98 9.17
C ILE A 383 -13.51 31.82 9.73
N THR A 384 -12.87 30.66 9.93
CA THR A 384 -13.54 29.46 10.44
C THR A 384 -14.11 29.69 11.85
N THR A 385 -13.31 30.23 12.77
CA THR A 385 -13.72 30.42 14.17
C THR A 385 -14.82 31.50 14.33
N SER A 386 -14.77 32.56 13.53
CA SER A 386 -15.83 33.58 13.53
C SER A 386 -17.14 33.05 12.96
N ALA A 387 -17.08 32.24 11.89
CA ALA A 387 -18.26 31.61 11.31
C ALA A 387 -18.93 30.63 12.30
N PHE A 388 -18.15 29.83 13.02
CA PHE A 388 -18.68 28.95 14.06
C PHE A 388 -19.30 29.74 15.21
N ARG A 389 -18.61 30.80 15.69
CA ARG A 389 -19.14 31.67 16.75
C ARG A 389 -20.45 32.33 16.34
N ALA A 390 -20.58 32.76 15.09
CA ALA A 390 -21.81 33.34 14.57
C ALA A 390 -22.97 32.32 14.56
N LYS A 391 -22.69 31.06 14.21
CA LYS A 391 -23.70 29.99 14.13
C LYS A 391 -24.10 29.41 15.49
N TYR A 392 -23.15 29.20 16.40
CA TYR A 392 -23.35 28.45 17.65
C TYR A 392 -23.19 29.30 18.92
N CYS A 393 -22.88 30.61 18.78
CA CYS A 393 -22.64 31.53 19.91
C CYS A 393 -21.49 31.10 20.85
N VAL A 394 -20.56 30.26 20.38
CA VAL A 394 -19.39 29.76 21.13
C VAL A 394 -18.12 29.99 20.32
N THR A 395 -17.06 30.46 20.97
CA THR A 395 -15.71 30.47 20.35
C THR A 395 -15.08 29.09 20.55
N PRO A 396 -14.76 28.35 19.49
CA PRO A 396 -14.22 27.01 19.63
C PRO A 396 -12.77 27.07 20.14
N SER A 397 -12.43 26.13 21.01
CA SER A 397 -11.06 25.82 21.43
C SER A 397 -10.83 24.32 21.33
N TYR A 398 -9.56 23.91 21.22
CA TYR A 398 -9.23 22.50 21.11
C TYR A 398 -9.49 21.78 22.45
N ASN A 399 -10.66 21.15 22.54
CA ASN A 399 -11.11 20.38 23.68
C ASN A 399 -12.12 19.33 23.22
N LYS A 400 -11.66 18.10 22.99
CA LYS A 400 -12.49 16.96 22.57
C LYS A 400 -13.62 16.60 23.53
N LYS A 401 -13.64 17.16 24.75
CA LYS A 401 -14.69 16.95 25.76
C LYS A 401 -15.67 18.11 25.87
N ALA A 402 -15.50 19.17 25.07
CA ALA A 402 -16.43 20.29 25.06
C ALA A 402 -17.79 19.82 24.53
N SER A 403 -18.88 20.36 25.10
CA SER A 403 -20.25 20.00 24.67
C SER A 403 -20.56 20.35 23.21
N TYR A 404 -19.77 21.26 22.61
CA TYR A 404 -19.89 21.69 21.21
C TYR A 404 -18.91 20.94 20.27
N TRP A 405 -18.14 19.98 20.78
CA TRP A 405 -17.05 19.38 19.99
C TRP A 405 -17.57 18.67 18.74
N ASP A 406 -18.65 17.90 18.86
CA ASP A 406 -19.25 17.20 17.72
C ASP A 406 -19.79 18.20 16.68
N ASP A 407 -20.42 19.30 17.13
CA ASP A 407 -20.82 20.40 16.25
C ASP A 407 -19.60 21.02 15.53
N TRP A 408 -18.46 21.13 16.22
CA TRP A 408 -17.22 21.69 15.67
C TRP A 408 -16.54 20.77 14.65
N VAL A 409 -16.59 19.45 14.87
CA VAL A 409 -16.17 18.44 13.89
C VAL A 409 -17.09 18.51 12.67
N ALA A 410 -18.41 18.42 12.86
CA ALA A 410 -19.40 18.46 11.79
C ALA A 410 -19.34 19.78 10.98
N PHE A 411 -19.08 20.92 11.64
CA PHE A 411 -18.96 22.20 10.98
C PHE A 411 -17.76 22.26 10.02
N ARG A 412 -16.61 21.69 10.42
CA ARG A 412 -15.42 21.63 9.56
C ARG A 412 -15.56 20.59 8.45
N ALA A 413 -16.11 19.41 8.76
CA ALA A 413 -16.44 18.39 7.77
C ALA A 413 -17.44 18.90 6.71
N GLY A 414 -18.34 19.81 7.13
CA GLY A 414 -19.26 20.49 6.23
C GLY A 414 -18.58 21.31 5.13
N PHE A 415 -17.47 22.01 5.41
CA PHE A 415 -16.72 22.74 4.39
C PHE A 415 -15.99 21.82 3.41
N VAL A 416 -15.43 20.71 3.92
CA VAL A 416 -14.77 19.70 3.07
C VAL A 416 -15.80 19.07 2.12
N THR A 417 -16.95 18.64 2.66
CA THR A 417 -18.05 18.05 1.90
C THR A 417 -18.66 19.03 0.89
N ASP A 418 -18.82 20.31 1.28
CA ASP A 418 -19.30 21.36 0.37
C ASP A 418 -18.36 21.56 -0.83
N MET A 419 -17.05 21.44 -0.64
CA MET A 419 -16.10 21.47 -1.76
C MET A 419 -16.24 20.24 -2.66
N VAL A 420 -16.32 19.02 -2.12
CA VAL A 420 -16.56 17.80 -2.91
C VAL A 420 -17.82 17.96 -3.77
N LYS A 421 -18.93 18.37 -3.16
CA LYS A 421 -20.20 18.63 -3.85
C LYS A 421 -20.08 19.71 -4.92
N SER A 422 -19.29 20.75 -4.66
CA SER A 422 -19.07 21.82 -5.63
C SER A 422 -18.26 21.37 -6.84
N VAL A 423 -17.32 20.44 -6.66
CA VAL A 423 -16.60 19.82 -7.77
C VAL A 423 -17.50 18.88 -8.57
N ARG A 424 -18.34 18.06 -7.92
CA ARG A 424 -19.35 17.24 -8.61
C ARG A 424 -20.24 18.10 -9.50
N ASN A 425 -20.84 19.15 -8.93
CA ASN A 425 -21.69 20.08 -9.68
C ASN A 425 -20.94 20.76 -10.84
N LEU A 426 -19.66 21.07 -10.66
CA LEU A 426 -18.84 21.67 -11.71
C LEU A 426 -18.59 20.68 -12.87
N ILE A 427 -18.30 19.43 -12.54
CA ILE A 427 -18.12 18.35 -13.53
C ILE A 427 -19.43 18.15 -14.30
N ASP A 428 -20.57 18.02 -13.60
CA ASP A 428 -21.90 17.91 -14.22
C ASP A 428 -22.21 19.05 -15.19
N GLU A 429 -21.75 20.27 -14.86
CA GLU A 429 -21.97 21.46 -15.66
C GLU A 429 -21.04 21.52 -16.88
N VAL A 430 -19.76 21.17 -16.71
CA VAL A 430 -18.70 21.46 -17.69
C VAL A 430 -18.36 20.27 -18.56
N ASN A 431 -18.21 19.09 -17.96
CA ASN A 431 -17.84 17.86 -18.64
C ASN A 431 -18.37 16.64 -17.85
N PRO A 432 -19.64 16.25 -18.04
CA PRO A 432 -20.30 15.21 -17.24
C PRO A 432 -19.75 13.80 -17.48
N ASP A 433 -18.92 13.61 -18.51
CA ASP A 433 -18.28 12.33 -18.81
C ASP A 433 -17.04 12.09 -17.92
N VAL A 434 -16.51 13.14 -17.27
CA VAL A 434 -15.38 13.03 -16.33
C VAL A 434 -15.86 12.44 -15.00
N LEU A 435 -15.13 11.44 -14.52
CA LEU A 435 -15.41 10.78 -13.25
C LEU A 435 -14.85 11.58 -12.09
N LEU A 436 -15.56 11.64 -10.97
CA LEU A 436 -15.07 12.25 -9.74
C LEU A 436 -14.63 11.17 -8.75
N SER A 437 -13.39 11.26 -8.27
CA SER A 437 -12.88 10.37 -7.23
C SER A 437 -12.18 11.12 -6.09
N ALA A 438 -11.90 10.44 -4.98
CA ALA A 438 -11.20 11.03 -3.84
C ALA A 438 -10.31 10.04 -3.10
N ASP A 439 -9.14 10.51 -2.66
CA ASP A 439 -8.29 9.81 -1.70
C ASP A 439 -8.79 10.02 -0.28
N VAL A 440 -9.07 8.92 0.41
CA VAL A 440 -9.63 8.96 1.76
C VAL A 440 -8.81 8.14 2.74
N SER A 441 -8.92 8.49 4.03
CA SER A 441 -8.45 7.64 5.11
C SER A 441 -9.01 6.22 4.98
N ALA A 442 -8.15 5.21 5.14
CA ALA A 442 -8.59 3.82 5.23
C ALA A 442 -9.51 3.56 6.43
N TYR A 443 -9.50 4.42 7.45
CA TYR A 443 -10.44 4.38 8.58
C TYR A 443 -11.40 5.56 8.44
N TYR A 444 -12.64 5.34 8.01
CA TYR A 444 -13.57 6.44 7.74
C TYR A 444 -13.98 7.19 9.02
N GLU A 445 -14.11 6.54 10.19
CA GLU A 445 -14.42 7.24 11.46
C GLU A 445 -13.29 8.19 11.87
N SER A 446 -12.05 7.69 11.87
CA SER A 446 -10.88 8.53 12.15
C SER A 446 -10.69 9.62 11.09
N GLY A 447 -11.02 9.31 9.83
CA GLY A 447 -11.07 10.25 8.72
C GLY A 447 -12.01 11.43 9.01
N TYR A 448 -13.21 11.14 9.48
CA TYR A 448 -14.19 12.14 9.85
C TYR A 448 -13.77 12.93 11.10
N GLU A 449 -13.32 12.25 12.15
CA GLU A 449 -13.03 12.88 13.45
C GLU A 449 -11.78 13.76 13.45
N ASN A 450 -10.74 13.36 12.71
CA ASN A 450 -9.41 13.99 12.82
C ASN A 450 -9.03 14.85 11.62
N ILE A 451 -9.46 14.49 10.41
CA ILE A 451 -9.12 15.22 9.17
C ILE A 451 -10.35 15.72 8.42
N TYR A 452 -11.54 15.46 8.96
CA TYR A 452 -12.84 15.97 8.52
C TYR A 452 -13.24 15.52 7.11
N GLN A 453 -12.86 14.30 6.74
CA GLN A 453 -13.35 13.61 5.56
C GLN A 453 -14.62 12.81 5.92
N ASP A 454 -15.77 13.24 5.43
CA ASP A 454 -17.04 12.54 5.61
C ASP A 454 -17.31 11.58 4.44
N SER A 455 -16.39 10.64 4.24
CA SER A 455 -16.41 9.73 3.09
C SER A 455 -17.68 8.87 3.04
N VAL A 456 -18.25 8.50 4.19
CA VAL A 456 -19.51 7.76 4.26
C VAL A 456 -20.67 8.58 3.68
N THR A 457 -20.75 9.88 4.01
CA THR A 457 -21.76 10.76 3.41
C THR A 457 -21.50 10.95 1.92
N TRP A 458 -20.26 11.05 1.48
CA TRP A 458 -19.93 11.22 0.05
C TRP A 458 -20.38 10.02 -0.79
N LEU A 459 -20.21 8.80 -0.26
CA LEU A 459 -20.69 7.57 -0.88
C LEU A 459 -22.22 7.53 -0.90
N ARG A 460 -22.88 7.71 0.26
CA ARG A 460 -24.34 7.62 0.39
C ARG A 460 -25.09 8.64 -0.46
N GLU A 461 -24.56 9.85 -0.57
CA GLU A 461 -25.19 10.94 -1.33
C GLU A 461 -24.80 10.93 -2.83
N GLY A 462 -24.00 9.94 -3.27
CA GLY A 462 -23.59 9.79 -4.67
C GLY A 462 -22.72 10.94 -5.18
N TYR A 463 -21.86 11.51 -4.33
CA TYR A 463 -20.98 12.61 -4.74
C TYR A 463 -19.75 12.13 -5.52
N LEU A 464 -19.38 10.85 -5.41
CA LEU A 464 -18.19 10.27 -6.03
C LEU A 464 -18.59 9.10 -6.93
N ASP A 465 -17.98 9.02 -8.11
CA ASP A 465 -18.08 7.86 -9.00
C ASP A 465 -17.11 6.75 -8.57
N MET A 466 -15.98 7.14 -7.97
CA MET A 466 -14.97 6.21 -7.43
C MET A 466 -14.38 6.71 -6.10
N ILE A 467 -13.89 5.79 -5.27
CA ILE A 467 -13.23 6.12 -4.01
C ILE A 467 -11.92 5.33 -3.83
N HIS A 468 -10.91 6.01 -3.28
CA HIS A 468 -9.57 5.45 -3.05
C HIS A 468 -9.19 5.46 -1.56
N PRO A 469 -9.65 4.49 -0.76
CA PRO A 469 -9.18 4.35 0.61
C PRO A 469 -7.70 3.93 0.62
N MET A 470 -6.86 4.70 1.31
CA MET A 470 -5.40 4.50 1.35
C MET A 470 -4.98 3.42 2.36
N ALA A 471 -5.02 2.16 1.95
CA ALA A 471 -4.64 0.97 2.72
C ALA A 471 -3.10 0.75 2.74
N TYR A 472 -2.35 1.76 3.16
CA TYR A 472 -0.88 1.72 3.14
C TYR A 472 -0.31 0.95 4.33
N GLY A 473 -0.16 -0.36 4.17
CA GLY A 473 0.43 -1.26 5.16
C GLY A 473 -0.10 -2.67 4.99
N ILE A 474 -0.09 -3.47 6.05
CA ILE A 474 -0.61 -4.85 6.04
C ILE A 474 -1.83 -4.92 6.98
N GLY A 475 -2.79 -5.81 6.66
CA GLY A 475 -3.93 -6.10 7.53
C GLY A 475 -5.15 -5.21 7.29
N TYR A 476 -5.29 -4.65 6.08
CA TYR A 476 -6.41 -3.78 5.72
C TYR A 476 -7.59 -4.51 5.07
N THR A 477 -7.47 -5.80 4.71
CA THR A 477 -8.46 -6.53 3.92
C THR A 477 -9.89 -6.41 4.46
N ASN A 478 -10.13 -6.69 5.74
CA ASN A 478 -11.48 -6.57 6.33
C ASN A 478 -12.00 -5.13 6.34
N LEU A 479 -11.12 -4.16 6.60
CA LEU A 479 -11.50 -2.75 6.59
C LEU A 479 -11.87 -2.27 5.18
N MET A 480 -11.20 -2.80 4.16
CA MET A 480 -11.54 -2.50 2.76
C MET A 480 -12.82 -3.22 2.33
N GLU A 481 -13.10 -4.40 2.88
CA GLU A 481 -14.38 -5.10 2.68
C GLU A 481 -15.55 -4.26 3.24
N ASP A 482 -15.36 -3.61 4.39
CA ASP A 482 -16.34 -2.64 4.92
C ASP A 482 -16.59 -1.49 3.93
N PHE A 483 -15.55 -0.95 3.30
CA PHE A 483 -15.69 0.07 2.25
C PHE A 483 -16.49 -0.44 1.04
N VAL A 484 -16.17 -1.63 0.54
CA VAL A 484 -16.89 -2.26 -0.58
C VAL A 484 -18.38 -2.42 -0.24
N ASN A 485 -18.69 -2.85 0.99
CA ASN A 485 -20.07 -3.06 1.43
C ASN A 485 -20.90 -1.76 1.52
N ILE A 486 -20.29 -0.61 1.77
CA ILE A 486 -20.99 0.69 1.90
C ILE A 486 -20.93 1.56 0.65
N ALA A 487 -20.13 1.19 -0.36
CA ALA A 487 -19.91 2.02 -1.54
C ALA A 487 -21.12 2.09 -2.48
N GLU A 488 -22.07 1.16 -2.35
CA GLU A 488 -23.25 1.06 -3.21
C GLU A 488 -22.86 1.07 -4.70
N ASP A 489 -23.17 2.14 -5.44
CA ASP A 489 -22.86 2.29 -6.87
C ASP A 489 -21.46 2.89 -7.16
N CYS A 490 -20.72 3.29 -6.12
CA CYS A 490 -19.40 3.88 -6.25
C CYS A 490 -18.32 2.80 -6.41
N TYR A 491 -17.42 2.94 -7.38
CA TYR A 491 -16.32 1.98 -7.55
C TYR A 491 -15.28 2.14 -6.44
N VAL A 492 -14.84 1.03 -5.85
CA VAL A 492 -13.82 1.04 -4.79
C VAL A 492 -12.47 0.60 -5.39
N GLY A 493 -11.59 1.57 -5.62
CA GLY A 493 -10.21 1.33 -6.06
C GLY A 493 -9.25 1.47 -4.89
N VAL A 494 -8.84 0.36 -4.27
CA VAL A 494 -8.08 0.44 -3.01
C VAL A 494 -6.64 0.90 -3.24
N GLY A 495 -6.18 1.87 -2.45
CA GLY A 495 -4.82 2.37 -2.51
C GLY A 495 -3.80 1.47 -1.82
N LEU A 496 -2.85 0.91 -2.57
CA LEU A 496 -1.81 0.00 -2.07
C LEU A 496 -0.43 0.68 -2.05
N GLY A 497 0.27 0.59 -0.91
CA GLY A 497 1.50 1.35 -0.66
C GLY A 497 2.78 0.74 -1.25
N ALA A 498 2.88 0.61 -2.57
CA ALA A 498 4.09 0.12 -3.26
C ALA A 498 5.41 0.82 -2.86
N TYR A 499 5.37 2.09 -2.45
CA TYR A 499 6.53 2.86 -1.97
C TYR A 499 7.10 2.36 -0.63
N LEU A 500 6.32 1.60 0.15
CA LEU A 500 6.74 1.12 1.46
C LEU A 500 7.79 0.03 1.28
N ASP A 501 9.03 0.31 1.69
CA ASP A 501 10.15 -0.65 1.58
C ASP A 501 9.87 -1.98 2.29
N MET A 502 9.02 -1.94 3.33
CA MET A 502 8.62 -3.15 4.04
C MET A 502 7.76 -4.10 3.20
N LEU A 503 7.12 -3.69 2.11
CA LEU A 503 6.28 -4.57 1.28
C LEU A 503 7.07 -5.11 0.09
N SER A 504 7.18 -6.43 -0.07
CA SER A 504 7.77 -7.03 -1.27
C SER A 504 6.80 -6.97 -2.47
N SER A 505 7.26 -7.40 -3.65
CA SER A 505 6.37 -7.55 -4.80
C SER A 505 5.33 -8.64 -4.60
N GLU A 506 5.67 -9.73 -3.92
CA GLU A 506 4.74 -10.78 -3.52
C GLU A 506 3.69 -10.26 -2.53
N ASP A 507 4.11 -9.48 -1.52
CA ASP A 507 3.18 -8.85 -0.56
C ASP A 507 2.16 -7.96 -1.30
N LEU A 508 2.62 -7.15 -2.26
CA LEU A 508 1.77 -6.24 -3.04
C LEU A 508 0.84 -6.98 -4.00
N ALA A 509 1.31 -8.07 -4.63
CA ALA A 509 0.50 -8.90 -5.49
C ALA A 509 -0.59 -9.64 -4.70
N GLU A 510 -0.25 -10.18 -3.54
CA GLU A 510 -1.23 -10.82 -2.63
C GLU A 510 -2.26 -9.82 -2.13
N GLN A 511 -1.86 -8.58 -1.83
CA GLN A 511 -2.82 -7.52 -1.47
C GLN A 511 -3.80 -7.21 -2.62
N ALA A 512 -3.34 -7.13 -3.86
CA ALA A 512 -4.22 -6.91 -5.00
C ALA A 512 -5.19 -8.08 -5.21
N GLU A 513 -4.72 -9.32 -5.07
CA GLU A 513 -5.55 -10.53 -5.11
C GLU A 513 -6.59 -10.55 -3.97
N ASP A 514 -6.20 -10.11 -2.78
CA ASP A 514 -7.09 -9.94 -1.63
C ASP A 514 -8.19 -8.90 -1.91
N MET A 515 -7.85 -7.76 -2.53
CA MET A 515 -8.82 -6.73 -2.89
C MET A 515 -9.82 -7.24 -3.94
N ALA A 516 -9.34 -7.96 -4.96
CA ALA A 516 -10.20 -8.61 -5.94
C ALA A 516 -11.14 -9.64 -5.26
N ARG A 517 -10.64 -10.37 -4.25
CA ARG A 517 -11.43 -11.38 -3.52
C ARG A 517 -12.57 -10.78 -2.70
N ILE A 518 -12.39 -9.60 -2.11
CA ILE A 518 -13.45 -8.92 -1.35
C ILE A 518 -14.41 -8.11 -2.25
N GLY A 519 -14.23 -8.16 -3.57
CA GLY A 519 -15.13 -7.50 -4.53
C GLY A 519 -14.82 -6.02 -4.76
N ALA A 520 -13.62 -5.54 -4.41
CA ALA A 520 -13.18 -4.20 -4.82
C ALA A 520 -13.11 -4.11 -6.35
N SER A 521 -13.38 -2.93 -6.90
CA SER A 521 -13.33 -2.68 -8.34
C SER A 521 -11.90 -2.74 -8.91
N GLY A 522 -10.90 -2.70 -8.02
CA GLY A 522 -9.51 -2.94 -8.34
C GLY A 522 -8.56 -2.34 -7.32
N SER A 523 -7.31 -2.13 -7.73
CA SER A 523 -6.24 -1.59 -6.87
C SER A 523 -5.50 -0.45 -7.57
N VAL A 524 -5.05 0.52 -6.78
CA VAL A 524 -4.26 1.67 -7.24
C VAL A 524 -2.95 1.72 -6.45
N PHE A 525 -1.80 1.60 -7.10
CA PHE A 525 -0.52 1.50 -6.39
C PHE A 525 0.15 2.87 -6.21
N PHE A 526 0.47 3.21 -4.95
CA PHE A 526 1.29 4.36 -4.59
C PHE A 526 2.74 3.92 -4.34
N GLU A 527 3.74 4.24 -5.15
CA GLU A 527 3.66 4.95 -6.42
C GLU A 527 4.33 4.16 -7.55
N ALA A 528 4.04 4.58 -8.78
CA ALA A 528 4.39 3.88 -10.01
C ALA A 528 5.87 3.51 -10.15
N SER A 529 6.80 4.38 -9.73
CA SER A 529 8.23 4.08 -9.83
C SER A 529 8.63 2.94 -8.88
N ALA A 530 8.05 2.87 -7.68
CA ALA A 530 8.23 1.75 -6.77
C ALA A 530 7.56 0.47 -7.28
N PHE A 531 6.37 0.56 -7.88
CA PHE A 531 5.67 -0.56 -8.51
C PHE A 531 6.53 -1.21 -9.62
N LEU A 532 7.09 -0.40 -10.52
CA LEU A 532 7.98 -0.87 -11.58
C LEU A 532 9.31 -1.41 -11.03
N ARG A 533 9.95 -0.68 -10.10
CA ARG A 533 11.24 -1.07 -9.50
C ARG A 533 11.17 -2.40 -8.75
N LYS A 534 10.02 -2.69 -8.11
CA LYS A 534 9.77 -3.95 -7.42
C LYS A 534 9.29 -5.06 -8.36
N GLU A 535 9.05 -4.76 -9.63
CA GLU A 535 8.57 -5.74 -10.61
C GLU A 535 7.22 -6.36 -10.21
N VAL A 536 6.34 -5.60 -9.55
CA VAL A 536 5.03 -6.10 -9.09
C VAL A 536 4.19 -6.61 -10.28
N GLY A 537 4.23 -5.88 -11.41
CA GLY A 537 3.57 -6.29 -12.65
C GLY A 537 4.02 -7.64 -13.20
N GLU A 538 5.28 -8.06 -12.98
CA GLU A 538 5.78 -9.37 -13.44
C GLU A 538 5.15 -10.56 -12.70
N ILE A 539 4.67 -10.33 -11.47
CA ILE A 539 3.92 -11.30 -10.70
C ILE A 539 2.44 -11.26 -11.12
N LEU A 540 1.85 -10.06 -11.13
CA LEU A 540 0.43 -9.89 -11.44
C LEU A 540 0.08 -10.33 -12.87
N ASN A 541 0.95 -10.10 -13.86
CA ASN A 541 0.77 -10.55 -15.24
C ASN A 541 0.78 -12.09 -15.40
N LYS A 542 1.14 -12.83 -14.35
CA LYS A 542 1.02 -14.31 -14.30
C LYS A 542 -0.19 -14.77 -13.50
N SER A 543 -0.84 -13.88 -12.75
CA SER A 543 -2.02 -14.16 -11.92
C SER A 543 -3.19 -13.24 -12.26
N LEU A 544 -3.50 -12.25 -11.42
CA LEU A 544 -4.67 -11.38 -11.49
C LEU A 544 -4.73 -10.57 -12.80
N TYR A 545 -3.59 -10.10 -13.30
CA TYR A 545 -3.50 -9.25 -14.49
C TYR A 545 -3.11 -10.02 -15.77
N ARG A 546 -3.17 -11.36 -15.74
CA ARG A 546 -2.77 -12.23 -16.87
C ARG A 546 -3.49 -11.92 -18.18
N ASN A 547 -4.72 -11.43 -18.11
CA ASN A 547 -5.44 -10.90 -19.26
C ASN A 547 -5.51 -9.38 -19.15
N ARG A 548 -5.43 -8.68 -20.29
CA ARG A 548 -5.67 -7.24 -20.33
C ARG A 548 -7.10 -6.94 -19.85
N ALA A 549 -7.25 -5.90 -19.05
CA ALA A 549 -8.54 -5.37 -18.64
C ALA A 549 -8.69 -3.91 -19.08
N ILE A 550 -9.91 -3.52 -19.39
CA ILE A 550 -10.29 -2.11 -19.46
C ILE A 550 -10.66 -1.61 -18.06
N PRO A 551 -10.51 -0.30 -17.78
CA PRO A 551 -11.06 0.29 -16.56
C PRO A 551 -12.59 0.09 -16.48
N PRO A 552 -13.19 0.03 -15.28
CA PRO A 552 -14.63 -0.19 -15.10
C PRO A 552 -15.51 0.92 -15.68
N THR A 553 -14.90 2.02 -16.09
CA THR A 553 -15.54 3.25 -16.52
C THR A 553 -15.40 3.51 -18.02
N LEU A 554 -14.60 2.70 -18.73
CA LEU A 554 -14.43 2.79 -20.18
C LEU A 554 -15.64 2.15 -20.88
N ASN A 555 -16.55 2.99 -21.41
CA ASN A 555 -17.73 2.59 -22.18
C ASN A 555 -17.45 2.47 -23.69
#